data_AF-A0A6P8EIN1-F1
#
_entry.id   AF-A0A6P8EIN1-F1
#
_cell.length_a   1.000
_cell.length_b   1.000
_cell.length_c   1.000
_cell.angle_alpha   90.00
_cell.angle_beta   90.00
_cell.angle_gamma   90.00
#
_symmetry.space_group_name_H-M   'P 1'
#
loop_
_entity.id
_entity.type
_entity.pdbx_description
1 polymer ?
#
loop_
_entity_poly.entity_id
_entity_poly.type
_entity_poly.pdbx_seq_one_letter_code
_entity_poly.pdbx_strand_id
1 'polypeptide(L)'
;MGAAPAQCAYGISAHCGKLEPPSFCISSTVEIGTAKVCTSPALSIPSKKFATRICCTANDNDSFCEKAPTPILDMVESPIQLKNLSLKELKQLAKEIRLDLLSIFKKTQKQSKASLAAVELTVAIHHVFHAPADKIMWDVGEQAYAHKILTGRRSLMHTLKQKDELSGFTNRSESEFDPFGAGHGCNSISAGLGMAIARDMKGKRERIVTVISNGTTMAGQVYEAMSNAGYMDSDMIVILNDSRLSLYPKFEGGLKTSISALSSTLSKLQSSKSFRKFREVAKGVTKRIGRGMHEWAAKVDEFARGLIGPLGSTLFEELGLYYIGPVDGHNTEDLVCVLQEVASLNSTGPVLVHVITEENREADHHGQQNEKMDMNSEGSMNPDQRAHEILPRTYSDCFVESLLIEADGDRDIVMVHAGMEMDPCFQLFQEKLPERFFDVGMAEQHAVTFSAGLSCGGLKPFCMIPSSFLQRAYDQVVHDVDRQRIPVRFVITSAGLVGSNGPVQCGPFDITFMSCLPNMIVMAPSDVNELVDMVSTAAQVNDRPICFRYPRGAISRVDNFISVGIPIESR
;
A
#
# COMPACT_ATOMS: atom_id res chain seq x y z
N MET A 1 1.43 48.44 4.86
CA MET A 1 2.06 49.53 4.09
C MET A 1 3.57 49.34 4.21
N GLY A 2 4.40 49.31 3.17
CA GLY A 2 4.17 49.48 1.74
C GLY A 2 5.01 48.47 0.93
N ALA A 3 4.52 48.21 -0.27
CA ALA A 3 5.19 47.43 -1.31
C ALA A 3 5.96 48.36 -2.25
N ALA A 4 7.09 47.88 -2.77
CA ALA A 4 7.49 48.16 -4.15
C ALA A 4 8.41 47.03 -4.68
N PRO A 5 8.32 46.67 -5.97
CA PRO A 5 8.74 45.38 -6.50
C PRO A 5 10.08 45.45 -7.26
N ALA A 6 10.76 44.31 -7.38
CA ALA A 6 11.85 44.14 -8.34
C ALA A 6 11.62 42.87 -9.17
N GLN A 7 11.30 43.07 -10.45
CA GLN A 7 11.39 42.06 -11.49
C GLN A 7 12.86 41.69 -11.71
N CYS A 8 13.16 40.41 -11.95
CA CYS A 8 14.37 40.05 -12.68
C CYS A 8 14.11 38.83 -13.56
N ALA A 9 14.59 38.92 -14.80
CA ALA A 9 14.40 37.97 -15.89
C ALA A 9 15.63 37.05 -16.04
N TYR A 10 15.37 35.82 -16.48
CA TYR A 10 16.21 34.86 -17.22
C TYR A 10 17.75 34.85 -17.06
N GLY A 11 18.27 33.66 -16.74
CA GLY A 11 19.49 33.08 -17.33
C GLY A 11 20.77 33.20 -16.50
N ILE A 12 21.25 32.08 -15.95
CA ILE A 12 22.61 31.97 -15.40
C ILE A 12 23.44 31.06 -16.29
N SER A 13 24.42 31.66 -16.97
CA SER A 13 25.58 31.00 -17.57
C SER A 13 26.69 30.92 -16.52
N ALA A 14 27.26 29.74 -16.31
CA ALA A 14 28.36 29.54 -15.36
C ALA A 14 29.72 29.62 -16.09
N HIS A 15 30.54 30.62 -15.73
CA HIS A 15 31.95 30.67 -16.07
C HIS A 15 32.79 30.02 -14.96
N CYS A 16 33.53 28.97 -15.31
CA CYS A 16 34.44 28.27 -14.41
C CYS A 16 35.85 28.90 -14.48
N GLY A 17 36.33 29.48 -13.37
CA GLY A 17 37.69 29.97 -13.19
C GLY A 17 38.58 28.89 -12.55
N LYS A 18 39.77 28.69 -13.12
CA LYS A 18 40.79 27.72 -12.69
C LYS A 18 41.50 28.14 -11.39
N LEU A 19 41.70 27.20 -10.47
CA LEU A 19 42.83 27.14 -9.54
C LEU A 19 43.03 25.68 -9.05
N GLU A 20 44.28 25.22 -9.08
CA GLU A 20 44.73 23.82 -8.96
C GLU A 20 44.69 23.24 -7.52
N PRO A 21 44.49 21.92 -7.33
CA PRO A 21 44.68 21.24 -6.05
C PRO A 21 46.05 20.51 -5.96
N PRO A 22 46.56 20.23 -4.74
CA PRO A 22 47.83 19.54 -4.54
C PRO A 22 47.72 18.03 -4.79
N SER A 23 48.81 17.48 -5.30
CA SER A 23 49.01 16.07 -5.68
C SER A 23 49.20 15.13 -4.48
N PHE A 24 48.46 14.02 -4.45
CA PHE A 24 48.95 12.75 -3.92
C PHE A 24 48.37 11.57 -4.73
N CYS A 25 49.27 10.70 -5.19
CA CYS A 25 49.02 9.61 -6.13
C CYS A 25 48.36 8.40 -5.48
N ILE A 26 47.39 7.78 -6.17
CA ILE A 26 47.10 6.34 -6.09
C ILE A 26 46.93 5.82 -7.51
N SER A 27 47.74 4.81 -7.87
CA SER A 27 47.76 4.14 -9.16
C SER A 27 46.65 3.09 -9.28
N SER A 28 45.90 3.09 -10.37
CA SER A 28 45.37 1.85 -10.96
C SER A 28 45.25 1.99 -12.47
N THR A 29 45.94 1.10 -13.16
CA THR A 29 46.08 0.99 -14.61
C THR A 29 44.81 0.37 -15.21
N VAL A 30 44.20 1.04 -16.19
CA VAL A 30 43.23 0.45 -17.12
C VAL A 30 43.81 0.58 -18.52
N GLU A 31 44.28 -0.53 -19.10
CA GLU A 31 44.71 -0.58 -20.50
C GLU A 31 43.55 -0.98 -21.41
N ILE A 32 43.21 -0.08 -22.33
CA ILE A 32 42.31 -0.32 -23.47
C ILE A 32 43.20 -0.78 -24.63
N GLY A 33 43.13 -2.06 -24.99
CA GLY A 33 43.89 -2.64 -26.09
C GLY A 33 43.10 -2.71 -27.39
N THR A 34 43.45 -1.84 -28.35
CA THR A 34 42.98 -1.85 -29.74
C THR A 34 43.63 -2.96 -30.57
N ALA A 35 42.86 -3.54 -31.50
CA ALA A 35 43.19 -4.66 -32.38
C ALA A 35 44.40 -4.45 -33.31
N LYS A 36 45.13 -5.54 -33.57
CA LYS A 36 46.01 -5.71 -34.74
C LYS A 36 45.89 -7.14 -35.29
N VAL A 37 45.58 -7.23 -36.59
CA VAL A 37 45.59 -8.44 -37.41
C VAL A 37 46.99 -8.61 -38.02
N CYS A 38 47.57 -9.81 -37.96
CA CYS A 38 48.64 -10.24 -38.87
C CYS A 38 48.74 -11.77 -38.97
N THR A 39 48.34 -12.27 -40.15
CA THR A 39 48.86 -13.36 -41.00
C THR A 39 49.79 -14.47 -40.44
N SER A 40 49.37 -15.72 -40.68
CA SER A 40 50.09 -17.01 -40.55
C SER A 40 51.17 -17.26 -41.65
N PRO A 41 52.10 -18.25 -41.51
CA PRO A 41 51.85 -19.61 -42.05
C PRO A 41 52.51 -20.84 -41.33
N ALA A 42 51.72 -21.93 -41.26
CA ALA A 42 51.96 -23.35 -41.62
C ALA A 42 53.03 -24.31 -40.99
N LEU A 43 52.54 -25.58 -40.81
CA LEU A 43 53.18 -26.93 -40.71
C LEU A 43 53.81 -27.33 -39.35
N SER A 44 53.59 -28.51 -38.73
CA SER A 44 53.23 -29.87 -39.20
C SER A 44 52.65 -30.79 -38.08
N ILE A 45 51.74 -31.70 -38.45
CA ILE A 45 51.08 -32.84 -37.73
C ILE A 45 52.01 -34.11 -37.81
N PRO A 46 51.86 -35.30 -37.11
CA PRO A 46 50.74 -35.91 -36.34
C PRO A 46 51.03 -36.64 -35.00
N SER A 47 50.00 -36.91 -34.18
CA SER A 47 49.49 -38.30 -34.00
C SER A 47 48.30 -38.47 -33.01
N LYS A 48 47.27 -39.16 -33.52
CA LYS A 48 46.26 -40.05 -32.92
C LYS A 48 45.37 -39.61 -31.72
N LYS A 49 44.15 -39.19 -32.12
CA LYS A 49 42.82 -39.71 -31.73
C LYS A 49 42.52 -39.96 -30.24
N PHE A 50 41.73 -39.05 -29.66
CA PHE A 50 40.49 -39.39 -28.92
C PHE A 50 39.40 -38.41 -29.37
N ALA A 51 38.34 -38.92 -29.98
CA ALA A 51 37.21 -38.13 -30.46
C ALA A 51 36.08 -38.23 -29.43
N THR A 52 35.99 -37.27 -28.52
CA THR A 52 34.82 -37.08 -27.66
C THR A 52 33.87 -36.13 -28.39
N ARG A 53 32.75 -36.67 -28.89
CA ARG A 53 31.65 -35.86 -29.41
C ARG A 53 31.09 -35.03 -28.25
N ILE A 54 31.30 -33.72 -28.27
CA ILE A 54 30.52 -32.79 -27.47
C ILE A 54 29.18 -32.65 -28.18
N CYS A 55 28.20 -33.45 -27.75
CA CYS A 55 26.80 -33.19 -28.06
C CYS A 55 26.35 -32.04 -27.17
N CYS A 56 26.01 -30.90 -27.75
CA CYS A 56 25.27 -29.86 -27.07
C CYS A 56 23.89 -30.43 -26.77
N THR A 57 23.58 -30.70 -25.50
CA THR A 57 22.22 -30.92 -25.05
C THR A 57 21.47 -29.61 -25.24
N ALA A 58 20.37 -29.65 -25.98
CA ALA A 58 19.43 -28.54 -26.00
C ALA A 58 19.03 -28.22 -24.55
N ASN A 59 19.01 -26.94 -24.20
CA ASN A 59 18.43 -26.47 -22.96
C ASN A 59 16.92 -26.73 -23.01
N ASP A 60 16.48 -27.94 -22.65
CA ASP A 60 15.09 -28.27 -22.38
C ASP A 60 14.67 -27.71 -21.01
N ASN A 61 14.78 -26.39 -20.85
CA ASN A 61 14.25 -25.65 -19.69
C ASN A 61 13.37 -24.46 -20.10
N ASP A 62 12.90 -24.42 -21.36
CA ASP A 62 11.66 -23.70 -21.67
C ASP A 62 10.49 -24.56 -21.19
N SER A 63 10.23 -24.51 -19.88
CA SER A 63 8.91 -24.87 -19.38
C SER A 63 7.90 -23.91 -20.00
N PHE A 64 7.30 -24.32 -21.12
CA PHE A 64 6.07 -23.71 -21.62
C PHE A 64 5.01 -23.92 -20.55
N CYS A 65 4.94 -23.00 -19.59
CA CYS A 65 3.77 -22.84 -18.76
C CYS A 65 2.68 -22.39 -19.73
N GLU A 66 1.87 -23.36 -20.20
CA GLU A 66 0.73 -23.14 -21.06
C GLU A 66 -0.12 -22.04 -20.41
N LYS A 67 -0.05 -20.83 -20.98
CA LYS A 67 -0.76 -19.68 -20.43
C LYS A 67 -2.24 -19.99 -20.58
N ALA A 68 -2.99 -19.99 -19.48
CA ALA A 68 -4.43 -20.20 -19.53
C ALA A 68 -5.04 -19.24 -20.58
N PRO A 69 -5.93 -19.73 -21.46
CA PRO A 69 -6.45 -18.91 -22.55
C PRO A 69 -7.24 -17.74 -21.97
N THR A 70 -6.95 -16.54 -22.48
CA THR A 70 -7.61 -15.29 -22.06
C THR A 70 -8.23 -14.58 -23.26
N PRO A 71 -9.18 -15.22 -23.98
CA PRO A 71 -9.64 -14.75 -25.29
C PRO A 71 -10.31 -13.37 -25.26
N ILE A 72 -10.98 -12.99 -24.17
CA ILE A 72 -11.59 -11.66 -24.07
C ILE A 72 -10.51 -10.64 -23.73
N LEU A 73 -9.66 -10.93 -22.75
CA LEU A 73 -8.58 -10.03 -22.33
C LEU A 73 -7.53 -9.82 -23.44
N ASP A 74 -7.33 -10.80 -24.32
CA ASP A 74 -6.46 -10.69 -25.49
C ASP A 74 -6.98 -9.67 -26.51
N MET A 75 -8.29 -9.36 -26.46
CA MET A 75 -8.95 -8.37 -27.31
C MET A 75 -9.08 -7.00 -26.63
N VAL A 76 -8.62 -6.84 -25.39
CA VAL A 76 -8.68 -5.58 -24.63
C VAL A 76 -7.28 -4.95 -24.57
N GLU A 77 -7.06 -3.96 -25.43
CA GLU A 77 -5.90 -3.07 -25.40
C GLU A 77 -6.24 -1.72 -24.74
N SER A 78 -7.52 -1.32 -24.75
CA SER A 78 -7.99 -0.03 -24.21
C SER A 78 -9.35 -0.15 -23.52
N PRO A 79 -9.66 0.69 -22.51
CA PRO A 79 -10.95 0.68 -21.81
C PRO A 79 -12.16 0.85 -22.73
N ILE A 80 -11.99 1.44 -23.92
CA ILE A 80 -13.09 1.64 -24.87
C ILE A 80 -13.70 0.32 -25.36
N GLN A 81 -12.90 -0.74 -25.42
CA GLN A 81 -13.36 -2.06 -25.85
C GLN A 81 -14.30 -2.71 -24.81
N LEU A 82 -14.24 -2.30 -23.55
CA LEU A 82 -15.13 -2.81 -22.50
C LEU A 82 -16.57 -2.36 -22.69
N LYS A 83 -16.81 -1.23 -23.37
CA LYS A 83 -18.16 -0.63 -23.50
C LYS A 83 -19.15 -1.51 -24.24
N ASN A 84 -18.66 -2.35 -25.15
CA ASN A 84 -19.49 -3.23 -25.97
C ASN A 84 -19.68 -4.63 -25.38
N LEU A 85 -19.03 -4.93 -24.25
CA LEU A 85 -19.12 -6.24 -23.62
C LEU A 85 -20.43 -6.38 -22.84
N SER A 86 -21.09 -7.52 -23.00
CA SER A 86 -22.23 -7.93 -22.19
C SER A 86 -21.80 -8.24 -20.76
N LEU A 87 -22.75 -8.25 -19.82
CA LEU A 87 -22.51 -8.61 -18.42
C LEU A 87 -21.84 -10.00 -18.26
N LYS A 88 -22.19 -10.95 -19.12
CA LYS A 88 -21.57 -12.28 -19.14
C LYS A 88 -20.09 -12.22 -19.57
N GLU A 89 -19.78 -11.41 -20.57
CA GLU A 89 -18.42 -11.18 -21.04
C GLU A 89 -17.60 -10.41 -20.02
N LEU A 90 -18.17 -9.43 -19.31
CA LEU A 90 -17.48 -8.72 -18.22
C LEU A 90 -17.11 -9.65 -17.05
N LYS A 91 -18.02 -10.56 -16.67
CA LYS A 91 -17.73 -11.60 -15.69
C LYS A 91 -16.60 -12.52 -16.13
N GLN A 92 -16.58 -12.88 -17.40
CA GLN A 92 -15.53 -13.71 -17.98
C GLN A 92 -14.20 -12.95 -18.05
N LEU A 93 -14.21 -11.68 -18.45
CA LEU A 93 -13.05 -10.79 -18.43
C LEU A 93 -12.44 -10.67 -17.03
N ALA A 94 -13.27 -10.51 -15.99
CA ALA A 94 -12.78 -10.46 -14.60
C ALA A 94 -12.04 -11.76 -14.20
N LYS A 95 -12.55 -12.93 -14.61
CA LYS A 95 -11.86 -14.22 -14.39
C LYS A 95 -10.53 -14.29 -15.14
N GLU A 96 -10.49 -13.85 -16.39
CA GLU A 96 -9.27 -13.84 -17.20
C GLU A 96 -8.20 -12.91 -16.62
N ILE A 97 -8.59 -11.71 -16.15
CA ILE A 97 -7.68 -10.78 -15.48
C ILE A 97 -7.11 -11.40 -14.20
N ARG A 98 -7.92 -12.10 -13.40
CA ARG A 98 -7.41 -12.83 -12.22
C ARG A 98 -6.37 -13.87 -12.58
N LEU A 99 -6.65 -14.68 -13.60
CA LEU A 99 -5.70 -15.71 -14.06
C LEU A 99 -4.38 -15.09 -14.54
N ASP A 100 -4.46 -13.98 -15.28
CA ASP A 100 -3.29 -13.25 -15.77
C ASP A 100 -2.49 -12.66 -14.58
N LEU A 101 -3.15 -12.01 -13.61
CA LEU A 101 -2.52 -11.50 -12.39
C LEU A 101 -1.85 -12.60 -11.57
N LEU A 102 -2.51 -13.74 -11.35
CA LEU A 102 -1.93 -14.88 -10.65
C LEU A 102 -0.70 -15.43 -11.39
N SER A 103 -0.73 -15.47 -12.72
CA SER A 103 0.43 -15.85 -13.53
C SER A 103 1.60 -14.85 -13.37
N ILE A 104 1.31 -13.55 -13.39
CA ILE A 104 2.29 -12.49 -13.17
C ILE A 104 2.90 -12.59 -11.76
N PHE A 105 2.08 -12.83 -10.74
CA PHE A 105 2.54 -12.97 -9.35
C PHE A 105 3.41 -14.20 -9.14
N LYS A 106 3.11 -15.33 -9.80
CA LYS A 106 3.99 -16.51 -9.79
C LYS A 106 5.38 -16.22 -10.37
N LYS A 107 5.46 -15.41 -11.43
CA LYS A 107 6.74 -15.04 -12.08
C LYS A 107 7.52 -13.99 -11.29
N THR A 108 6.83 -13.00 -10.73
CA THR A 108 7.45 -11.86 -10.05
C THR A 108 7.68 -12.07 -8.56
N GLN A 109 7.06 -13.11 -7.96
CA GLN A 109 6.98 -13.36 -6.51
C GLN A 109 6.41 -12.17 -5.71
N LYS A 110 5.70 -11.24 -6.37
CA LYS A 110 5.13 -10.03 -5.75
C LYS A 110 3.61 -10.10 -5.78
N GLN A 111 3.01 -10.75 -4.79
CA GLN A 111 1.56 -10.88 -4.69
C GLN A 111 0.93 -9.59 -4.15
N SER A 112 -0.19 -9.15 -4.74
CA SER A 112 -1.08 -8.13 -4.18
C SER A 112 -2.48 -8.73 -4.02
N LYS A 113 -2.88 -9.01 -2.78
CA LYS A 113 -4.24 -9.47 -2.47
C LYS A 113 -5.27 -8.39 -2.76
N ALA A 114 -4.93 -7.13 -2.45
CA ALA A 114 -5.76 -5.96 -2.73
C ALA A 114 -6.13 -5.85 -4.22
N SER A 115 -5.20 -6.09 -5.13
CA SER A 115 -5.51 -6.05 -6.58
C SER A 115 -6.41 -7.21 -7.04
N LEU A 116 -6.32 -8.39 -6.43
CA LEU A 116 -7.19 -9.52 -6.78
C LEU A 116 -8.63 -9.29 -6.28
N ALA A 117 -8.76 -8.67 -5.11
CA ALA A 117 -10.05 -8.32 -4.53
C ALA A 117 -10.78 -7.24 -5.36
N ALA A 118 -10.04 -6.30 -5.96
CA ALA A 118 -10.59 -5.18 -6.71
C ALA A 118 -10.87 -5.46 -8.20
N VAL A 119 -10.75 -6.71 -8.70
CA VAL A 119 -10.84 -6.99 -10.14
C VAL A 119 -12.22 -6.64 -10.73
N GLU A 120 -13.33 -7.15 -10.17
CA GLU A 120 -14.66 -6.81 -10.71
C GLU A 120 -14.97 -5.33 -10.59
N LEU A 121 -14.60 -4.72 -9.46
CA LEU A 121 -14.76 -3.28 -9.25
C LEU A 121 -14.04 -2.50 -10.35
N THR A 122 -12.81 -2.87 -10.67
CA THR A 122 -12.01 -2.21 -11.71
C THR A 122 -12.60 -2.40 -13.10
N VAL A 123 -13.08 -3.61 -13.42
CA VAL A 123 -13.76 -3.91 -14.69
C VAL A 123 -15.04 -3.08 -14.81
N ALA A 124 -15.86 -3.02 -13.76
CA ALA A 124 -17.10 -2.25 -13.75
C ALA A 124 -16.82 -0.74 -13.89
N ILE A 125 -15.84 -0.20 -13.18
CA ILE A 125 -15.40 1.20 -13.28
C ILE A 125 -15.04 1.54 -14.74
N HIS A 126 -14.18 0.75 -15.40
CA HIS A 126 -13.79 1.02 -16.78
C HIS A 126 -14.90 0.73 -17.80
N HIS A 127 -15.82 -0.19 -17.50
CA HIS A 127 -17.01 -0.41 -18.32
C HIS A 127 -17.98 0.79 -18.26
N VAL A 128 -18.10 1.47 -17.12
CA VAL A 128 -19.01 2.61 -16.96
C VAL A 128 -18.36 3.95 -17.34
N PHE A 129 -17.19 4.28 -16.79
CA PHE A 129 -16.52 5.58 -16.99
C PHE A 129 -15.59 5.59 -18.20
N HIS A 130 -15.42 6.73 -18.85
CA HIS A 130 -14.69 6.89 -20.11
C HIS A 130 -13.27 7.41 -19.87
N ALA A 131 -12.37 6.57 -19.34
CA ALA A 131 -10.96 6.94 -19.24
C ALA A 131 -10.31 7.00 -20.65
N PRO A 132 -9.42 7.97 -20.94
CA PRO A 132 -8.84 8.96 -20.02
C PRO A 132 -9.62 10.29 -19.95
N ALA A 133 -10.78 10.42 -20.62
CA ALA A 133 -11.59 11.64 -20.55
C ALA A 133 -12.09 11.87 -19.11
N ASP A 134 -12.77 10.86 -18.55
CA ASP A 134 -13.06 10.75 -17.12
C ASP A 134 -11.78 10.45 -16.35
N LYS A 135 -11.64 11.06 -15.17
CA LYS A 135 -10.45 10.96 -14.33
C LYS A 135 -10.70 9.93 -13.25
N ILE A 136 -9.95 8.82 -13.31
CA ILE A 136 -10.05 7.71 -12.38
C ILE A 136 -8.75 7.68 -11.58
N MET A 137 -8.86 7.83 -10.27
CA MET A 137 -7.72 7.89 -9.36
C MET A 137 -7.80 6.77 -8.34
N TRP A 138 -6.65 6.17 -8.05
CA TRP A 138 -6.52 5.07 -7.11
C TRP A 138 -5.65 5.51 -5.95
N ASP A 139 -6.18 5.41 -4.73
CA ASP A 139 -5.42 5.74 -3.54
C ASP A 139 -4.42 4.63 -3.19
N VAL A 140 -3.24 4.97 -2.66
CA VAL A 140 -2.11 4.04 -2.46
C VAL A 140 -1.59 3.43 -3.78
N GLY A 141 -2.37 2.58 -4.44
CA GLY A 141 -2.11 2.06 -5.81
C GLY A 141 -1.92 0.55 -5.91
N GLU A 142 -1.83 -0.18 -4.79
CA GLU A 142 -1.62 -1.63 -4.79
C GLU A 142 -2.82 -2.43 -5.33
N GLN A 143 -4.01 -1.82 -5.32
CA GLN A 143 -5.23 -2.37 -5.91
C GLN A 143 -5.40 -2.03 -7.40
N ALA A 144 -4.47 -1.28 -8.01
CA ALA A 144 -4.63 -0.73 -9.36
C ALA A 144 -4.02 -1.61 -10.47
N TYR A 145 -3.59 -2.85 -10.22
CA TYR A 145 -2.95 -3.65 -11.28
C TYR A 145 -3.93 -4.08 -12.36
N ALA A 146 -5.17 -4.42 -12.01
CA ALA A 146 -6.23 -4.63 -13.00
C ALA A 146 -6.45 -3.37 -13.86
N HIS A 147 -6.34 -2.18 -13.26
CA HIS A 147 -6.44 -0.92 -13.97
C HIS A 147 -5.28 -0.76 -14.96
N LYS A 148 -4.04 -1.09 -14.58
CA LYS A 148 -2.88 -1.07 -15.49
C LYS A 148 -3.07 -2.04 -16.66
N ILE A 149 -3.53 -3.27 -16.40
CA ILE A 149 -3.82 -4.26 -17.44
C ILE A 149 -4.82 -3.73 -18.45
N LEU A 150 -5.95 -3.18 -17.98
CA LEU A 150 -7.05 -2.67 -18.82
C LEU A 150 -6.71 -1.38 -19.57
N THR A 151 -5.58 -0.75 -19.28
CA THR A 151 -5.15 0.54 -19.85
C THR A 151 -3.87 0.40 -20.67
N GLY A 152 -3.75 -0.71 -21.41
CA GLY A 152 -2.69 -0.94 -22.38
C GLY A 152 -1.34 -1.39 -21.81
N ARG A 153 -1.23 -1.61 -20.49
CA ARG A 153 0.05 -1.96 -19.83
C ARG A 153 0.19 -3.46 -19.52
N ARG A 154 -0.72 -4.31 -20.04
CA ARG A 154 -0.70 -5.76 -19.80
C ARG A 154 0.63 -6.42 -20.14
N SER A 155 1.24 -6.07 -21.29
CA SER A 155 2.51 -6.63 -21.74
C SER A 155 3.68 -6.28 -20.80
N LEU A 156 3.63 -5.13 -20.13
CA LEU A 156 4.67 -4.64 -19.22
C LEU A 156 4.51 -5.15 -17.78
N MET A 157 3.43 -5.87 -17.46
CA MET A 157 3.18 -6.31 -16.08
C MET A 157 4.26 -7.26 -15.52
N HIS A 158 5.05 -7.92 -16.37
CA HIS A 158 6.17 -8.74 -15.93
C HIS A 158 7.37 -7.91 -15.44
N THR A 159 7.45 -6.63 -15.80
CA THR A 159 8.49 -5.68 -15.36
C THR A 159 8.08 -4.88 -14.12
N LEU A 160 6.95 -5.23 -13.50
CA LEU A 160 6.40 -4.56 -12.33
C LEU A 160 7.40 -4.41 -11.18
N LYS A 161 7.54 -3.18 -10.67
CA LYS A 161 8.45 -2.82 -9.57
C LYS A 161 9.92 -3.16 -9.90
N GLN A 162 10.30 -3.22 -11.17
CA GLN A 162 11.69 -3.27 -11.61
C GLN A 162 12.22 -1.84 -11.85
N LYS A 163 13.55 -1.70 -11.89
CA LYS A 163 14.20 -0.40 -12.07
C LYS A 163 13.88 0.15 -13.46
N ASP A 164 13.49 1.42 -13.54
CA ASP A 164 13.19 2.16 -14.78
C ASP A 164 12.04 1.55 -15.62
N GLU A 165 11.22 0.72 -14.99
CA GLU A 165 10.14 -0.07 -15.60
C GLU A 165 8.78 0.29 -14.97
N LEU A 166 7.77 -0.58 -15.14
CA LEU A 166 6.41 -0.34 -14.65
C LEU A 166 6.36 -0.14 -13.12
N SER A 167 5.81 1.00 -12.69
CA SER A 167 5.68 1.33 -11.26
C SER A 167 4.72 0.38 -10.55
N GLY A 168 4.94 0.17 -9.25
CA GLY A 168 3.96 -0.50 -8.38
C GLY A 168 2.69 0.32 -8.11
N PHE A 169 2.71 1.61 -8.48
CA PHE A 169 1.64 2.57 -8.21
C PHE A 169 1.22 3.27 -9.50
N THR A 170 0.08 3.96 -9.50
CA THR A 170 -0.30 4.82 -10.62
C THR A 170 0.69 5.99 -10.73
N ASN A 171 1.13 6.29 -11.94
CA ASN A 171 2.14 7.31 -12.22
C ASN A 171 1.77 8.11 -13.48
N ARG A 172 1.67 9.43 -13.33
CA ARG A 172 1.30 10.36 -14.41
C ARG A 172 2.24 10.30 -15.61
N SER A 173 3.53 10.06 -15.36
CA SER A 173 4.53 9.95 -16.43
C SER A 173 4.50 8.59 -17.12
N GLU A 174 3.85 7.59 -16.50
CA GLU A 174 3.74 6.23 -17.04
C GLU A 174 2.53 6.09 -17.98
N SER A 175 1.41 6.77 -17.68
CA SER A 175 0.18 6.61 -18.46
C SER A 175 -0.74 7.82 -18.38
N GLU A 176 -1.43 8.15 -19.48
CA GLU A 176 -2.50 9.15 -19.50
C GLU A 176 -3.73 8.74 -18.68
N PHE A 177 -3.88 7.43 -18.43
CA PHE A 177 -4.94 6.85 -17.60
C PHE A 177 -4.69 7.03 -16.09
N ASP A 178 -3.51 7.55 -15.71
CA ASP A 178 -3.11 7.84 -14.32
C ASP A 178 -3.09 9.37 -14.11
N PRO A 179 -4.25 10.04 -13.96
CA PRO A 179 -4.33 11.51 -13.96
C PRO A 179 -3.62 12.15 -12.76
N PHE A 180 -3.51 11.40 -11.66
CA PHE A 180 -2.78 11.78 -10.45
C PHE A 180 -1.95 10.59 -9.97
N GLY A 181 -0.73 10.87 -9.49
CA GLY A 181 0.16 9.83 -8.99
C GLY A 181 -0.28 9.39 -7.59
N ALA A 182 -0.39 8.08 -7.37
CA ALA A 182 -0.65 7.59 -6.02
C ALA A 182 0.58 7.84 -5.13
N GLY A 183 0.32 8.31 -3.91
CA GLY A 183 1.34 8.64 -2.91
C GLY A 183 1.32 7.66 -1.75
N HIS A 184 1.58 8.16 -0.53
CA HIS A 184 1.45 7.38 0.72
C HIS A 184 0.01 6.98 1.08
N GLY A 185 -0.96 7.13 0.16
CA GLY A 185 -2.39 7.07 0.44
C GLY A 185 -2.99 8.43 0.83
N CYS A 186 -4.32 8.47 0.96
CA CYS A 186 -5.15 9.56 1.46
C CYS A 186 -5.18 10.82 0.58
N ASN A 187 -4.54 10.80 -0.58
CA ASN A 187 -4.40 11.98 -1.45
C ASN A 187 -5.46 12.06 -2.56
N SER A 188 -6.14 10.93 -2.83
CA SER A 188 -6.99 10.81 -4.01
C SER A 188 -8.24 11.70 -3.92
N ILE A 189 -8.92 11.78 -2.78
CA ILE A 189 -10.11 12.64 -2.63
C ILE A 189 -9.72 14.12 -2.76
N SER A 190 -8.64 14.54 -2.09
CA SER A 190 -8.13 15.92 -2.17
C SER A 190 -7.79 16.32 -3.61
N ALA A 191 -7.03 15.48 -4.32
CA ALA A 191 -6.66 15.75 -5.70
C ALA A 191 -7.88 15.66 -6.65
N GLY A 192 -8.82 14.75 -6.38
CA GLY A 192 -10.07 14.61 -7.12
C GLY A 192 -10.94 15.85 -7.00
N LEU A 193 -11.13 16.37 -5.78
CA LEU A 193 -11.84 17.63 -5.54
C LEU A 193 -11.19 18.78 -6.31
N GLY A 194 -9.85 18.90 -6.26
CA GLY A 194 -9.13 19.91 -7.04
C GLY A 194 -9.36 19.79 -8.55
N MET A 195 -9.41 18.57 -9.08
CA MET A 195 -9.73 18.32 -10.50
C MET A 195 -11.19 18.62 -10.84
N ALA A 196 -12.14 18.32 -9.95
CA ALA A 196 -13.55 18.61 -10.14
C ALA A 196 -13.80 20.12 -10.22
N ILE A 197 -13.23 20.90 -9.31
CA ILE A 197 -13.30 22.37 -9.35
C ILE A 197 -12.64 22.91 -10.62
N ALA A 198 -11.47 22.39 -11.00
CA ALA A 198 -10.79 22.81 -12.23
C ALA A 198 -11.59 22.49 -13.50
N ARG A 199 -12.32 21.36 -13.52
CA ARG A 199 -13.26 20.98 -14.59
C ARG A 199 -14.39 22.01 -14.69
N ASP A 200 -15.02 22.34 -13.56
CA ASP A 200 -16.17 23.23 -13.51
C ASP A 200 -15.80 24.66 -13.93
N MET A 201 -14.66 25.17 -13.43
CA MET A 201 -14.11 26.47 -13.84
C MET A 201 -13.76 26.54 -15.33
N LYS A 202 -13.46 25.40 -15.96
CA LYS A 202 -13.17 25.31 -17.40
C LYS A 202 -14.40 24.97 -18.24
N GLY A 203 -15.58 24.87 -17.64
CA GLY A 203 -16.83 24.53 -18.33
C GLY A 203 -16.83 23.13 -18.95
N LYS A 204 -16.03 22.21 -18.40
CA LYS A 204 -15.96 20.83 -18.88
C LYS A 204 -16.92 19.93 -18.10
N ARG A 205 -17.01 18.65 -18.48
CA ARG A 205 -18.02 17.71 -17.97
C ARG A 205 -17.50 16.29 -17.70
N GLU A 206 -16.17 16.10 -17.66
CA GLU A 206 -15.60 14.81 -17.26
C GLU A 206 -16.02 14.37 -15.84
N ARG A 207 -16.22 13.08 -15.64
CA ARG A 207 -16.43 12.51 -14.31
C ARG A 207 -15.11 12.40 -13.58
N ILE A 208 -15.13 12.72 -12.28
CA ILE A 208 -13.99 12.55 -11.39
C ILE A 208 -14.33 11.42 -10.42
N VAL A 209 -13.54 10.34 -10.46
CA VAL A 209 -13.76 9.12 -9.68
C VAL A 209 -12.50 8.83 -8.86
N THR A 210 -12.65 8.70 -7.55
CA THR A 210 -11.56 8.39 -6.63
C THR A 210 -11.85 7.09 -5.88
N VAL A 211 -10.98 6.10 -6.02
CA VAL A 211 -11.11 4.80 -5.33
C VAL A 211 -10.20 4.80 -4.10
N ILE A 212 -10.81 4.76 -2.91
CA ILE A 212 -10.12 4.72 -1.61
C ILE A 212 -10.25 3.33 -0.97
N SER A 213 -9.32 2.99 -0.07
CA SER A 213 -9.40 1.78 0.75
C SER A 213 -9.95 2.11 2.13
N ASN A 214 -10.64 1.17 2.77
CA ASN A 214 -10.98 1.27 4.20
C ASN A 214 -9.78 1.61 5.10
N GLY A 215 -8.56 1.14 4.79
CA GLY A 215 -7.36 1.51 5.56
C GLY A 215 -7.04 3.01 5.54
N THR A 216 -7.29 3.67 4.39
CA THR A 216 -7.06 5.12 4.23
C THR A 216 -8.09 5.96 4.99
N THR A 217 -9.23 5.39 5.38
CA THR A 217 -10.25 6.10 6.18
C THR A 217 -9.80 6.39 7.61
N MET A 218 -8.63 5.93 8.05
CA MET A 218 -8.05 6.31 9.35
C MET A 218 -7.31 7.65 9.30
N ALA A 219 -6.96 8.15 8.11
CA ALA A 219 -6.17 9.37 7.97
C ALA A 219 -7.03 10.63 8.03
N GLY A 220 -6.51 11.66 8.71
CA GLY A 220 -7.18 12.95 8.85
C GLY A 220 -7.51 13.62 7.51
N GLN A 221 -6.55 13.59 6.55
CA GLN A 221 -6.71 14.21 5.23
C GLN A 221 -7.94 13.71 4.46
N VAL A 222 -8.34 12.44 4.65
CA VAL A 222 -9.54 11.89 4.00
C VAL A 222 -10.79 12.61 4.49
N TYR A 223 -10.90 12.89 5.79
CA TYR A 223 -12.03 13.63 6.36
C TYR A 223 -12.02 15.11 6.01
N GLU A 224 -10.85 15.73 6.01
CA GLU A 224 -10.69 17.11 5.55
C GLU A 224 -11.18 17.26 4.09
N ALA A 225 -10.76 16.33 3.23
CA ALA A 225 -11.14 16.32 1.82
C ALA A 225 -12.63 16.03 1.60
N MET A 226 -13.20 15.05 2.32
CA MET A 226 -14.63 14.74 2.24
C MET A 226 -15.49 15.90 2.74
N SER A 227 -15.14 16.47 3.90
CA SER A 227 -15.83 17.65 4.45
C SER A 227 -15.79 18.83 3.48
N ASN A 228 -14.63 19.10 2.88
CA ASN A 228 -14.50 20.16 1.89
C ASN A 228 -15.30 19.87 0.60
N ALA A 229 -15.32 18.61 0.14
CA ALA A 229 -16.11 18.22 -1.02
C ALA A 229 -17.61 18.43 -0.78
N GLY A 230 -18.11 18.04 0.38
CA GLY A 230 -19.51 18.26 0.78
C GLY A 230 -19.85 19.73 0.95
N TYR A 231 -18.95 20.53 1.53
CA TYR A 231 -19.13 21.99 1.64
C TYR A 231 -19.18 22.68 0.28
N MET A 232 -18.34 22.26 -0.67
CA MET A 232 -18.28 22.83 -2.01
C MET A 232 -19.39 22.32 -2.94
N ASP A 233 -20.15 21.29 -2.52
CA ASP A 233 -21.17 20.61 -3.34
C ASP A 233 -20.62 20.19 -4.72
N SER A 234 -19.36 19.73 -4.73
CA SER A 234 -18.63 19.47 -5.98
C SER A 234 -19.01 18.11 -6.55
N ASP A 235 -19.42 18.06 -7.82
CA ASP A 235 -19.78 16.82 -8.52
C ASP A 235 -18.56 15.89 -8.70
N MET A 236 -18.38 14.94 -7.79
CA MET A 236 -17.34 13.91 -7.82
C MET A 236 -17.83 12.60 -7.19
N ILE A 237 -17.15 11.49 -7.51
CA ILE A 237 -17.54 10.15 -7.07
C ILE A 237 -16.39 9.55 -6.25
N VAL A 238 -16.68 9.22 -4.99
CA VAL A 238 -15.78 8.51 -4.09
C VAL A 238 -16.24 7.06 -3.99
N ILE A 239 -15.38 6.12 -4.35
CA ILE A 239 -15.64 4.68 -4.21
C ILE A 239 -14.83 4.18 -3.02
N LEU A 240 -15.49 3.85 -1.92
CA LEU A 240 -14.87 3.22 -0.76
C LEU A 240 -14.83 1.71 -0.98
N ASN A 241 -13.65 1.18 -1.27
CA ASN A 241 -13.37 -0.25 -1.30
C ASN A 241 -13.05 -0.75 0.12
N ASP A 242 -14.05 -1.25 0.83
CA ASP A 242 -13.92 -1.91 2.12
C ASP A 242 -13.51 -3.37 1.93
N SER A 243 -12.20 -3.60 1.89
CA SER A 243 -11.66 -4.95 1.84
C SER A 243 -11.72 -5.58 3.23
N ARG A 244 -12.57 -6.60 3.37
CA ARG A 244 -12.63 -7.40 4.60
C ARG A 244 -11.45 -8.35 4.61
N LEU A 245 -10.35 -7.86 5.15
CA LEU A 245 -9.24 -8.67 5.60
C LEU A 245 -9.77 -9.72 6.57
N SER A 246 -9.63 -11.01 6.23
CA SER A 246 -9.78 -12.11 7.19
C SER A 246 -8.55 -12.13 8.11
N LEU A 247 -8.26 -11.01 8.76
CA LEU A 247 -7.13 -10.92 9.67
C LEU A 247 -7.58 -11.41 11.05
N TYR A 248 -6.92 -12.50 11.43
CA TYR A 248 -6.89 -13.21 12.71
C TYR A 248 -8.04 -14.18 13.02
N PRO A 249 -7.72 -15.39 13.53
CA PRO A 249 -8.72 -16.21 14.19
C PRO A 249 -9.33 -15.34 15.28
N LYS A 250 -10.65 -15.40 15.43
CA LYS A 250 -11.33 -14.82 16.58
C LYS A 250 -10.67 -15.41 17.83
N PHE A 251 -9.71 -14.71 18.43
CA PHE A 251 -9.35 -14.94 19.81
C PHE A 251 -10.59 -14.56 20.60
N GLU A 252 -11.35 -15.58 21.00
CA GLU A 252 -12.43 -15.43 21.96
C GLU A 252 -11.82 -14.84 23.24
N GLY A 253 -12.03 -13.55 23.45
CA GLY A 253 -11.63 -12.84 24.66
C GLY A 253 -10.28 -12.15 24.58
N GLY A 254 -10.24 -10.93 24.03
CA GLY A 254 -9.07 -10.06 24.09
C GLY A 254 -9.32 -8.73 23.41
N LEU A 255 -8.70 -7.68 23.93
CA LEU A 255 -8.90 -6.25 23.67
C LEU A 255 -9.10 -5.84 22.19
N LYS A 256 -9.89 -4.78 21.95
CA LYS A 256 -10.13 -4.15 20.64
C LYS A 256 -8.81 -3.62 20.03
N THR A 257 -8.09 -4.43 19.27
CA THR A 257 -6.73 -4.12 18.76
C THR A 257 -6.69 -3.59 17.33
N SER A 258 -7.77 -2.98 16.84
CA SER A 258 -7.65 -2.00 15.76
C SER A 258 -8.71 -0.93 15.93
N ILE A 259 -8.33 0.34 15.77
CA ILE A 259 -9.26 1.48 15.71
C ILE A 259 -9.94 1.48 14.34
N SER A 260 -10.52 0.35 13.94
CA SER A 260 -11.53 0.32 12.88
C SER A 260 -12.91 0.41 13.52
N ALA A 261 -13.08 1.38 14.43
CA ALA A 261 -14.36 1.69 15.04
C ALA A 261 -15.40 1.99 13.96
N LEU A 262 -14.97 2.60 12.84
CA LEU A 262 -15.78 2.85 11.66
C LEU A 262 -16.17 1.58 10.91
N SER A 263 -15.26 0.62 10.71
CA SER A 263 -15.64 -0.70 10.16
C SER A 263 -16.65 -1.40 11.08
N SER A 264 -16.52 -1.28 12.40
CA SER A 264 -17.47 -1.85 13.34
C SER A 264 -18.84 -1.16 13.33
N THR A 265 -18.92 0.16 13.12
CA THR A 265 -20.19 0.90 12.95
C THR A 265 -20.83 0.64 11.59
N LEU A 266 -20.02 0.53 10.52
CA LEU A 266 -20.46 0.13 9.18
C LEU A 266 -20.95 -1.33 9.16
N SER A 267 -20.32 -2.21 9.94
CA SER A 267 -20.76 -3.60 10.16
C SER A 267 -22.01 -3.68 11.06
N LYS A 268 -22.20 -2.74 12.01
CA LYS A 268 -23.40 -2.65 12.84
C LYS A 268 -24.63 -2.19 12.05
N LEU A 269 -24.46 -1.32 11.05
CA LEU A 269 -25.50 -0.97 10.08
C LEU A 269 -26.07 -2.23 9.40
N GLN A 270 -25.21 -3.20 9.05
CA GLN A 270 -25.65 -4.49 8.48
C GLN A 270 -26.40 -5.41 9.46
N SER A 271 -26.20 -5.27 10.77
CA SER A 271 -26.72 -6.21 11.80
C SER A 271 -27.92 -5.69 12.60
N SER A 272 -28.41 -4.48 12.32
CA SER A 272 -29.59 -3.96 13.01
C SER A 272 -30.81 -4.89 12.80
N LYS A 273 -31.56 -5.18 13.88
CA LYS A 273 -32.77 -6.04 13.86
C LYS A 273 -33.83 -5.55 12.85
N SER A 274 -33.77 -4.29 12.43
CA SER A 274 -34.57 -3.72 11.34
C SER A 274 -34.24 -4.35 9.98
N PHE A 275 -32.98 -4.66 9.67
CA PHE A 275 -32.58 -5.25 8.39
C PHE A 275 -33.12 -6.68 8.22
N ARG A 276 -33.12 -7.48 9.30
CA ARG A 276 -33.72 -8.84 9.31
C ARG A 276 -35.25 -8.81 9.24
N LYS A 277 -35.93 -7.91 9.99
CA LYS A 277 -37.39 -7.78 9.93
C LYS A 277 -37.88 -7.28 8.57
N PHE A 278 -37.15 -6.39 7.91
CA PHE A 278 -37.53 -5.87 6.60
C PHE A 278 -37.35 -6.90 5.47
N ARG A 279 -36.34 -7.78 5.58
CA ARG A 279 -36.14 -8.91 4.65
C ARG A 279 -37.28 -9.94 4.71
N GLU A 280 -37.97 -10.07 5.85
CA GLU A 280 -39.17 -10.91 5.96
C GLU A 280 -40.42 -10.23 5.42
N VAL A 281 -40.55 -8.90 5.59
CA VAL A 281 -41.65 -8.11 5.02
C VAL A 281 -41.58 -8.08 3.48
N ALA A 282 -40.37 -8.01 2.90
CA ALA A 282 -40.15 -8.12 1.45
C ALA A 282 -40.57 -9.49 0.88
N LYS A 283 -40.49 -10.57 1.67
CA LYS A 283 -41.03 -11.90 1.29
C LYS A 283 -42.56 -12.00 1.40
N GLY A 284 -43.21 -11.08 2.12
CA GLY A 284 -44.66 -11.03 2.28
C GLY A 284 -45.37 -10.25 1.16
N VAL A 285 -44.75 -9.19 0.65
CA VAL A 285 -45.31 -8.32 -0.41
C VAL A 285 -45.12 -8.95 -1.81
N THR A 286 -44.21 -9.91 -1.93
CA THR A 286 -43.92 -10.66 -3.17
C THR A 286 -44.97 -11.72 -3.56
N LYS A 287 -46.17 -11.71 -2.95
CA LYS A 287 -47.27 -12.61 -3.32
C LYS A 287 -48.41 -11.95 -4.11
N ARG A 288 -48.37 -10.62 -4.33
CA ARG A 288 -49.48 -9.87 -4.97
C ARG A 288 -49.18 -9.23 -6.32
N ILE A 289 -47.96 -9.37 -6.87
CA ILE A 289 -47.56 -8.73 -8.12
C ILE A 289 -47.14 -9.81 -9.12
N GLY A 290 -47.44 -9.64 -10.41
CA GLY A 290 -47.26 -10.67 -11.43
C GLY A 290 -45.82 -11.18 -11.56
N ARG A 291 -45.68 -12.46 -11.95
CA ARG A 291 -44.44 -13.27 -11.98
C ARG A 291 -43.25 -12.73 -12.80
N GLY A 292 -43.38 -11.60 -13.50
CA GLY A 292 -42.31 -10.99 -14.31
C GLY A 292 -41.66 -9.73 -13.74
N MET A 293 -42.18 -9.14 -12.66
CA MET A 293 -41.72 -7.85 -12.13
C MET A 293 -41.21 -7.91 -10.68
N HIS A 294 -41.08 -9.11 -10.12
CA HIS A 294 -40.74 -9.29 -8.70
C HIS A 294 -39.30 -8.95 -8.32
N GLU A 295 -38.35 -9.07 -9.25
CA GLU A 295 -36.94 -8.76 -8.99
C GLU A 295 -36.64 -7.26 -9.10
N TRP A 296 -37.37 -6.55 -9.97
CA TRP A 296 -37.25 -5.09 -10.16
C TRP A 296 -37.80 -4.31 -8.97
N ALA A 297 -38.97 -4.68 -8.46
CA ALA A 297 -39.60 -3.96 -7.34
C ALA A 297 -38.85 -4.13 -6.01
N ALA A 298 -38.18 -5.27 -5.80
CA ALA A 298 -37.41 -5.53 -4.58
C ALA A 298 -36.06 -4.78 -4.56
N LYS A 299 -35.44 -4.58 -5.73
CA LYS A 299 -34.18 -3.82 -5.85
C LYS A 299 -34.43 -2.31 -5.69
N VAL A 300 -35.49 -1.76 -6.29
CA VAL A 300 -35.84 -0.33 -6.17
C VAL A 300 -36.17 0.08 -4.72
N ASP A 301 -36.77 -0.81 -3.93
CA ASP A 301 -37.10 -0.56 -2.52
C ASP A 301 -35.85 -0.52 -1.62
N GLU A 302 -34.75 -1.18 -2.00
CA GLU A 302 -33.48 -1.15 -1.28
C GLU A 302 -32.69 0.14 -1.57
N PHE A 303 -32.81 0.69 -2.78
CA PHE A 303 -32.24 1.99 -3.19
C PHE A 303 -33.00 3.18 -2.61
N ALA A 304 -34.33 3.11 -2.49
CA ALA A 304 -35.14 4.15 -1.88
C ALA A 304 -34.94 4.28 -0.36
N ARG A 305 -34.27 3.33 0.31
CA ARG A 305 -34.00 3.39 1.75
C ARG A 305 -32.88 4.34 2.14
N GLY A 306 -32.00 4.73 1.19
CA GLY A 306 -31.12 5.90 1.34
C GLY A 306 -31.86 7.24 1.22
N LEU A 307 -33.03 7.24 0.57
CA LEU A 307 -33.90 8.43 0.42
C LEU A 307 -34.87 8.65 1.60
N ILE A 308 -35.04 7.64 2.47
CA ILE A 308 -36.05 7.65 3.56
C ILE A 308 -35.41 7.48 4.96
N GLY A 309 -34.08 7.31 5.04
CA GLY A 309 -33.36 7.53 6.29
C GLY A 309 -33.45 9.01 6.70
N PRO A 310 -33.55 9.35 7.99
CA PRO A 310 -33.41 10.75 8.39
C PRO A 310 -32.06 11.27 7.85
N LEU A 311 -32.06 12.42 7.15
CA LEU A 311 -30.82 13.10 6.75
C LEU A 311 -29.87 13.15 7.97
N GLY A 312 -28.65 12.61 7.81
CA GLY A 312 -27.68 12.45 8.90
C GLY A 312 -27.69 11.06 9.55
N SER A 313 -27.91 10.00 8.78
CA SER A 313 -27.92 8.62 9.30
C SER A 313 -26.53 7.97 9.29
N THR A 314 -25.61 8.49 8.47
CA THR A 314 -24.22 8.05 8.39
C THR A 314 -23.23 9.21 8.54
N LEU A 315 -22.02 8.93 9.03
CA LEU A 315 -20.93 9.91 9.12
C LEU A 315 -20.65 10.60 7.76
N PHE A 316 -20.77 9.87 6.65
CA PHE A 316 -20.50 10.41 5.32
C PHE A 316 -21.58 11.41 4.87
N GLU A 317 -22.84 11.18 5.23
CA GLU A 317 -23.92 12.14 4.99
C GLU A 317 -23.73 13.42 5.82
N GLU A 318 -23.25 13.29 7.06
CA GLU A 318 -22.91 14.46 7.90
C GLU A 318 -21.76 15.28 7.31
N LEU A 319 -20.84 14.64 6.59
CA LEU A 319 -19.76 15.31 5.83
C LEU A 319 -20.25 15.92 4.51
N GLY A 320 -21.54 15.75 4.17
CA GLY A 320 -22.15 16.30 2.96
C GLY A 320 -22.04 15.42 1.71
N LEU A 321 -21.73 14.13 1.86
CA LEU A 321 -21.69 13.19 0.73
C LEU A 321 -22.98 12.39 0.64
N TYR A 322 -23.48 12.21 -0.58
CA TYR A 322 -24.60 11.31 -0.84
C TYR A 322 -24.12 9.84 -0.77
N TYR A 323 -24.58 9.09 0.22
CA TYR A 323 -24.11 7.74 0.51
C TYR A 323 -24.92 6.65 -0.21
N ILE A 324 -24.24 5.72 -0.88
CA ILE A 324 -24.82 4.56 -1.56
C ILE A 324 -24.08 3.29 -1.11
N GLY A 325 -24.80 2.34 -0.52
CA GLY A 325 -24.27 1.00 -0.21
C GLY A 325 -24.65 0.46 1.17
N PRO A 326 -24.03 -0.65 1.62
CA PRO A 326 -22.92 -1.35 0.97
C PRO A 326 -23.35 -2.19 -0.25
N VAL A 327 -22.48 -2.27 -1.26
CA VAL A 327 -22.64 -3.09 -2.48
C VAL A 327 -21.63 -4.24 -2.49
N ASP A 328 -22.02 -5.42 -2.98
CA ASP A 328 -21.10 -6.56 -3.17
C ASP A 328 -20.10 -6.27 -4.30
N GLY A 329 -18.82 -6.10 -3.95
CA GLY A 329 -17.72 -5.79 -4.85
C GLY A 329 -17.29 -6.94 -5.77
N HIS A 330 -17.87 -8.12 -5.62
CA HIS A 330 -17.66 -9.25 -6.53
C HIS A 330 -18.86 -9.54 -7.43
N ASN A 331 -19.97 -8.81 -7.27
CA ASN A 331 -21.13 -8.92 -8.14
C ASN A 331 -21.04 -7.87 -9.26
N THR A 332 -20.54 -8.28 -10.43
CA THR A 332 -20.37 -7.40 -11.59
C THR A 332 -21.68 -6.74 -12.03
N GLU A 333 -22.83 -7.43 -11.95
CA GLU A 333 -24.11 -6.83 -12.33
C GLU A 333 -24.53 -5.70 -11.39
N ASP A 334 -24.43 -5.94 -10.08
CA ASP A 334 -24.80 -4.93 -9.08
C ASP A 334 -23.85 -3.73 -9.17
N LEU A 335 -22.54 -3.97 -9.34
CA LEU A 335 -21.54 -2.91 -9.54
C LEU A 335 -21.82 -2.07 -10.79
N VAL A 336 -22.03 -2.70 -11.94
CA VAL A 336 -22.31 -1.97 -13.20
C VAL A 336 -23.60 -1.17 -13.05
N CYS A 337 -24.65 -1.76 -12.49
CA CYS A 337 -25.93 -1.09 -12.29
C CYS A 337 -25.79 0.16 -11.40
N VAL A 338 -25.12 0.04 -10.24
CA VAL A 338 -24.91 1.16 -9.32
C VAL A 338 -24.04 2.25 -9.94
N LEU A 339 -22.91 1.86 -10.55
CA LEU A 339 -22.00 2.85 -11.15
C LEU A 339 -22.64 3.56 -12.34
N GLN A 340 -23.47 2.89 -13.14
CA GLN A 340 -24.22 3.52 -14.23
C GLN A 340 -25.21 4.57 -13.72
N GLU A 341 -25.95 4.24 -12.66
CA GLU A 341 -26.87 5.18 -12.01
C GLU A 341 -26.10 6.41 -11.52
N VAL A 342 -25.00 6.19 -10.78
CA VAL A 342 -24.16 7.29 -10.26
C VAL A 342 -23.56 8.12 -11.40
N ALA A 343 -23.14 7.49 -12.51
CA ALA A 343 -22.63 8.20 -13.68
C ALA A 343 -23.71 9.02 -14.41
N SER A 344 -24.99 8.69 -14.21
CA SER A 344 -26.14 9.41 -14.77
C SER A 344 -26.61 10.59 -13.91
N LEU A 345 -26.28 10.57 -12.60
CA LEU A 345 -26.58 11.66 -11.68
C LEU A 345 -25.85 12.94 -12.15
N ASN A 346 -26.63 13.98 -12.41
CA ASN A 346 -26.13 15.31 -12.73
C ASN A 346 -26.49 16.22 -11.56
N SER A 347 -25.51 16.95 -11.02
CA SER A 347 -25.74 18.00 -10.02
C SER A 347 -26.34 17.49 -8.70
N THR A 348 -25.78 16.41 -8.15
CA THR A 348 -26.17 15.85 -6.84
C THR A 348 -25.08 16.09 -5.77
N GLY A 349 -23.99 16.77 -6.14
CA GLY A 349 -22.85 16.95 -5.26
C GLY A 349 -21.96 15.70 -5.19
N PRO A 350 -21.10 15.58 -4.17
CA PRO A 350 -20.22 14.44 -4.03
C PRO A 350 -20.97 13.18 -3.61
N VAL A 351 -20.74 12.08 -4.31
CA VAL A 351 -21.36 10.76 -4.03
C VAL A 351 -20.32 9.82 -3.45
N LEU A 352 -20.66 9.08 -2.39
CA LEU A 352 -19.85 7.99 -1.85
C LEU A 352 -20.53 6.64 -2.12
N VAL A 353 -19.87 5.78 -2.89
CA VAL A 353 -20.29 4.39 -3.12
C VAL A 353 -19.46 3.46 -2.24
N HIS A 354 -20.10 2.79 -1.30
CA HIS A 354 -19.45 1.83 -0.40
C HIS A 354 -19.54 0.42 -0.99
N VAL A 355 -18.38 -0.14 -1.35
CA VAL A 355 -18.21 -1.45 -1.96
C VAL A 355 -17.47 -2.37 -1.00
N ILE A 356 -17.98 -3.58 -0.78
CA ILE A 356 -17.34 -4.59 0.08
C ILE A 356 -16.63 -5.61 -0.81
N THR A 357 -15.34 -5.83 -0.57
CA THR A 357 -14.54 -6.87 -1.26
C THR A 357 -13.91 -7.85 -0.26
N GLU A 358 -13.54 -9.04 -0.72
CA GLU A 358 -12.93 -10.09 0.08
C GLU A 358 -11.56 -10.48 -0.46
N GLU A 359 -10.51 -10.37 0.36
CA GLU A 359 -9.13 -10.65 -0.07
C GLU A 359 -8.77 -12.14 -0.14
N ASN A 360 -9.55 -13.03 0.50
CA ASN A 360 -9.19 -14.44 0.69
C ASN A 360 -10.17 -15.46 0.05
N ARG A 361 -11.04 -15.03 -0.87
CA ARG A 361 -12.13 -15.89 -1.40
C ARG A 361 -11.68 -17.19 -2.09
N GLU A 362 -10.41 -17.32 -2.47
CA GLU A 362 -9.91 -18.43 -3.29
C GLU A 362 -8.68 -19.19 -2.75
N ALA A 363 -8.12 -18.79 -1.60
CA ALA A 363 -7.12 -19.63 -0.92
C ALA A 363 -7.73 -20.98 -0.47
N ASP A 364 -9.03 -20.98 -0.15
CA ASP A 364 -9.76 -22.18 0.28
C ASP A 364 -10.14 -23.14 -0.86
N HIS A 365 -10.32 -22.64 -2.09
CA HIS A 365 -10.77 -23.48 -3.21
C HIS A 365 -9.63 -24.29 -3.87
N HIS A 366 -8.40 -23.79 -3.84
CA HIS A 366 -7.23 -24.53 -4.32
C HIS A 366 -6.50 -25.32 -3.22
N GLY A 367 -6.65 -24.96 -1.94
CA GLY A 367 -6.09 -25.73 -0.82
C GLY A 367 -6.72 -27.11 -0.63
N GLN A 368 -8.05 -27.22 -0.80
CA GLN A 368 -8.77 -28.47 -0.52
C GLN A 368 -8.59 -29.59 -1.58
N GLN A 369 -8.08 -29.29 -2.77
CA GLN A 369 -7.80 -30.32 -3.79
C GLN A 369 -6.38 -30.90 -3.68
N ASN A 370 -5.42 -30.14 -3.16
CA ASN A 370 -4.05 -30.63 -3.00
C ASN A 370 -3.87 -31.45 -1.71
N GLU A 371 -4.67 -31.23 -0.66
CA GLU A 371 -4.56 -31.99 0.59
C GLU A 371 -5.02 -33.46 0.48
N LYS A 372 -5.72 -33.85 -0.60
CA LYS A 372 -6.19 -35.24 -0.80
C LYS A 372 -5.30 -36.08 -1.71
N MET A 373 -4.26 -35.52 -2.33
CA MET A 373 -3.39 -36.24 -3.28
C MET A 373 -2.02 -36.62 -2.70
N ASP A 374 -1.62 -36.07 -1.54
CA ASP A 374 -0.30 -36.34 -0.93
C ASP A 374 -0.30 -37.38 0.19
N MET A 375 -1.42 -38.08 0.44
CA MET A 375 -1.51 -39.13 1.47
C MET A 375 -1.28 -40.56 0.96
N ASN A 376 -0.50 -40.74 -0.12
CA ASN A 376 -0.03 -42.06 -0.57
C ASN A 376 1.27 -41.93 -1.40
N SER A 377 2.37 -41.60 -0.73
CA SER A 377 3.72 -41.85 -1.24
C SER A 377 4.60 -42.22 -0.06
N GLU A 378 4.57 -43.51 0.30
CA GLU A 378 5.60 -44.11 1.15
C GLU A 378 6.91 -44.14 0.36
N GLY A 379 7.77 -43.15 0.63
CA GLY A 379 9.10 -43.04 0.06
C GLY A 379 10.09 -42.61 1.13
N SER A 380 10.72 -43.60 1.76
CA SER A 380 11.90 -43.52 2.64
C SER A 380 12.78 -42.29 2.40
N MET A 381 12.82 -41.36 3.35
CA MET A 381 13.84 -40.32 3.45
C MET A 381 14.39 -40.26 4.87
N ASN A 382 15.72 -40.32 4.96
CA ASN A 382 16.51 -40.40 6.19
C ASN A 382 16.21 -39.22 7.15
N PRO A 383 16.28 -39.43 8.49
CA PRO A 383 15.95 -38.38 9.47
C PRO A 383 16.98 -37.25 9.62
N ASP A 384 18.04 -37.20 8.80
CA ASP A 384 19.27 -36.45 9.12
C ASP A 384 19.55 -35.24 8.22
N GLN A 385 18.53 -34.72 7.52
CA GLN A 385 18.67 -33.53 6.65
C GLN A 385 17.54 -32.50 6.81
N ARG A 386 17.12 -32.22 8.05
CA ARG A 386 16.57 -30.89 8.36
C ARG A 386 17.72 -30.01 8.82
N ALA A 387 18.50 -29.50 7.88
CA ALA A 387 19.15 -28.23 8.12
C ALA A 387 18.03 -27.21 8.32
N HIS A 388 17.78 -26.80 9.56
CA HIS A 388 17.01 -25.60 9.82
C HIS A 388 17.75 -24.47 9.09
N GLU A 389 17.23 -24.01 7.95
CA GLU A 389 17.70 -22.75 7.37
C GLU A 389 17.42 -21.66 8.41
N ILE A 390 18.46 -21.23 9.13
CA ILE A 390 18.40 -20.11 10.06
C ILE A 390 18.14 -18.88 9.19
N LEU A 391 16.90 -18.42 9.16
CA LEU A 391 16.56 -17.16 8.50
C LEU A 391 17.39 -16.03 9.14
N PRO A 392 18.08 -15.21 8.33
CA PRO A 392 18.88 -14.12 8.86
C PRO A 392 18.02 -13.11 9.61
N ARG A 393 18.40 -12.77 10.85
CA ARG A 393 17.72 -11.77 11.68
C ARG A 393 17.80 -10.38 11.06
N THR A 394 16.72 -9.62 11.15
CA THR A 394 16.64 -8.23 10.66
C THR A 394 16.89 -7.21 11.78
N TYR A 395 17.16 -5.96 11.41
CA TYR A 395 17.22 -4.86 12.39
C TYR A 395 15.90 -4.69 13.16
N SER A 396 14.75 -4.94 12.52
CA SER A 396 13.45 -4.91 13.20
C SER A 396 13.34 -6.00 14.26
N ASP A 397 13.83 -7.22 13.99
CA ASP A 397 13.89 -8.30 14.98
C ASP A 397 14.73 -7.89 16.19
N CYS A 398 15.94 -7.39 15.93
CA CYS A 398 16.87 -6.98 16.98
C CYS A 398 16.35 -5.82 17.81
N PHE A 399 15.70 -4.84 17.18
CA PHE A 399 15.04 -3.74 17.88
C PHE A 399 13.95 -4.26 18.83
N VAL A 400 13.04 -5.13 18.36
CA VAL A 400 11.93 -5.62 19.19
C VAL A 400 12.44 -6.44 20.36
N GLU A 401 13.39 -7.34 20.12
CA GLU A 401 14.02 -8.14 21.18
C GLU A 401 14.68 -7.24 22.23
N SER A 402 15.42 -6.21 21.81
CA SER A 402 16.05 -5.24 22.71
C SER A 402 15.03 -4.41 23.50
N LEU A 403 13.96 -3.94 22.84
CA LEU A 403 12.91 -3.17 23.52
C LEU A 403 12.16 -4.01 24.55
N LEU A 404 11.93 -5.30 24.28
CA LEU A 404 11.32 -6.22 25.24
C LEU A 404 12.16 -6.39 26.51
N ILE A 405 13.50 -6.41 26.38
CA ILE A 405 14.41 -6.46 27.53
C ILE A 405 14.29 -5.18 28.37
N GLU A 406 14.30 -4.02 27.72
CA GLU A 406 14.13 -2.73 28.42
C GLU A 406 12.74 -2.63 29.09
N ALA A 407 11.68 -3.10 28.42
CA ALA A 407 10.30 -3.06 28.92
C ALA A 407 10.02 -4.06 30.08
N ASP A 408 10.87 -5.08 30.24
CA ASP A 408 10.84 -5.96 31.41
C ASP A 408 11.35 -5.23 32.67
N GLY A 409 12.39 -4.39 32.50
CA GLY A 409 12.95 -3.54 33.55
C GLY A 409 12.15 -2.27 33.83
N ASP A 410 11.39 -1.77 32.86
CA ASP A 410 10.65 -0.50 32.94
C ASP A 410 9.19 -0.67 32.51
N ARG A 411 8.28 -0.47 33.48
CA ARG A 411 6.83 -0.63 33.26
C ARG A 411 6.20 0.50 32.45
N ASP A 412 6.88 1.63 32.33
CA ASP A 412 6.37 2.82 31.68
C ASP A 412 6.64 2.80 30.16
N ILE A 413 7.47 1.86 29.67
CA ILE A 413 7.74 1.68 28.25
C ILE A 413 6.50 1.16 27.52
N VAL A 414 6.09 1.92 26.51
CA VAL A 414 4.98 1.57 25.62
C VAL A 414 5.38 1.75 24.17
N MET A 415 4.76 1.01 23.27
CA MET A 415 5.02 1.05 21.84
C MET A 415 3.79 1.61 21.11
N VAL A 416 4.01 2.59 20.24
CA VAL A 416 2.99 3.19 19.39
C VAL A 416 3.35 2.90 17.95
N HIS A 417 2.48 2.23 17.21
CA HIS A 417 2.67 1.89 15.80
C HIS A 417 1.75 2.73 14.90
N ALA A 418 2.32 3.33 13.86
CA ALA A 418 1.56 4.00 12.80
C ALA A 418 1.94 3.45 11.42
N GLY A 419 0.96 2.84 10.75
CA GLY A 419 1.12 2.23 9.43
C GLY A 419 -0.08 1.37 9.03
N MET A 420 -0.14 0.98 7.76
CA MET A 420 -1.13 0.00 7.27
C MET A 420 -0.72 -1.44 7.55
N GLU A 421 0.57 -1.72 7.38
CA GLU A 421 1.15 -3.05 7.55
C GLU A 421 2.04 -3.02 8.78
N MET A 422 1.99 -4.11 9.55
CA MET A 422 2.84 -4.30 10.70
C MET A 422 3.78 -5.48 10.42
N ASP A 423 5.09 -5.24 10.48
CA ASP A 423 6.07 -6.32 10.35
C ASP A 423 5.81 -7.40 11.42
N PRO A 424 5.96 -8.70 11.09
CA PRO A 424 5.75 -9.79 12.05
C PRO A 424 6.54 -9.64 13.35
N CYS A 425 7.72 -9.01 13.28
CA CYS A 425 8.55 -8.70 14.44
C CYS A 425 7.79 -7.87 15.49
N PHE A 426 6.99 -6.88 15.07
CA PHE A 426 6.25 -6.01 15.98
C PHE A 426 5.04 -6.72 16.61
N GLN A 427 4.48 -7.73 15.93
CA GLN A 427 3.43 -8.60 16.49
C GLN A 427 3.94 -9.33 17.74
N LEU A 428 5.23 -9.69 17.77
CA LEU A 428 5.83 -10.31 18.96
C LEU A 428 5.75 -9.40 20.20
N PHE A 429 5.93 -8.09 20.04
CA PHE A 429 5.78 -7.14 21.16
C PHE A 429 4.32 -7.07 21.61
N GLN A 430 3.39 -6.97 20.66
CA GLN A 430 1.96 -6.95 20.93
C GLN A 430 1.48 -8.23 21.65
N GLU A 431 1.97 -9.40 21.26
CA GLU A 431 1.64 -10.68 21.89
C GLU A 431 2.15 -10.77 23.33
N LYS A 432 3.36 -10.27 23.60
CA LYS A 432 3.97 -10.30 24.93
C LYS A 432 3.45 -9.23 25.88
N LEU A 433 3.20 -8.02 25.37
CA LEU A 433 2.80 -6.84 26.15
C LEU A 433 1.59 -6.12 25.51
N PRO A 434 0.42 -6.77 25.41
CA PRO A 434 -0.73 -6.25 24.65
C PRO A 434 -1.30 -4.94 25.21
N GLU A 435 -1.24 -4.73 26.53
CA GLU A 435 -1.71 -3.49 27.17
C GLU A 435 -0.77 -2.29 26.96
N ARG A 436 0.45 -2.54 26.44
CA ARG A 436 1.48 -1.53 26.20
C ARG A 436 1.75 -1.30 24.72
N PHE A 437 0.91 -1.85 23.85
CA PHE A 437 1.01 -1.70 22.40
C PHE A 437 -0.21 -0.96 21.86
N PHE A 438 0.02 0.14 21.15
CA PHE A 438 -1.02 0.98 20.59
C PHE A 438 -0.85 1.07 19.07
N ASP A 439 -1.75 0.44 18.31
CA ASP A 439 -1.81 0.60 16.86
C ASP A 439 -2.83 1.68 16.50
N VAL A 440 -2.34 2.78 15.93
CA VAL A 440 -3.19 3.91 15.51
C VAL A 440 -3.51 3.88 14.01
N GLY A 441 -3.00 2.89 13.26
CA GLY A 441 -3.21 2.77 11.82
C GLY A 441 -2.55 3.91 11.03
N MET A 442 -3.16 4.30 9.90
CA MET A 442 -2.67 5.39 9.03
C MET A 442 -2.93 6.79 9.58
N ALA A 443 -2.47 7.06 10.79
CA ALA A 443 -2.71 8.33 11.48
C ALA A 443 -1.40 8.85 12.10
N GLU A 444 -0.37 9.08 11.29
CA GLU A 444 0.97 9.46 11.75
C GLU A 444 0.95 10.76 12.57
N GLN A 445 0.17 11.75 12.15
CA GLN A 445 -0.01 13.00 12.91
C GLN A 445 -0.54 12.69 14.31
N HIS A 446 -1.59 11.87 14.40
CA HIS A 446 -2.15 11.43 15.66
C HIS A 446 -1.14 10.61 16.47
N ALA A 447 -0.38 9.70 15.85
CA ALA A 447 0.62 8.87 16.52
C ALA A 447 1.66 9.70 17.28
N VAL A 448 2.13 10.78 16.67
CA VAL A 448 3.12 11.68 17.28
C VAL A 448 2.53 12.44 18.45
N THR A 449 1.39 13.13 18.27
CA THR A 449 0.74 13.89 19.35
C THR A 449 0.23 12.96 20.47
N PHE A 450 -0.26 11.77 20.12
CA PHE A 450 -0.67 10.74 21.08
C PHE A 450 0.53 10.27 21.91
N SER A 451 1.68 10.02 21.28
CA SER A 451 2.93 9.71 22.00
C SER A 451 3.35 10.87 22.90
N ALA A 452 3.25 12.13 22.45
CA ALA A 452 3.52 13.27 23.30
C ALA A 452 2.62 13.27 24.56
N GLY A 453 1.32 13.02 24.38
CA GLY A 453 0.35 12.89 25.47
C GLY A 453 0.65 11.74 26.43
N LEU A 454 1.02 10.55 25.92
CA LEU A 454 1.47 9.41 26.73
C LEU A 454 2.69 9.80 27.58
N SER A 455 3.64 10.51 26.98
CA SER A 455 4.83 10.97 27.67
C SER A 455 4.53 12.00 28.77
N CYS A 456 3.63 12.95 28.52
CA CYS A 456 3.13 13.86 29.54
C CYS A 456 2.38 13.14 30.67
N GLY A 457 1.78 11.99 30.38
CA GLY A 457 1.15 11.10 31.36
C GLY A 457 2.11 10.25 32.19
N GLY A 458 3.43 10.38 31.97
CA GLY A 458 4.47 9.65 32.69
C GLY A 458 4.94 8.37 32.02
N LEU A 459 4.42 8.03 30.83
CA LEU A 459 4.88 6.86 30.06
C LEU A 459 6.12 7.20 29.20
N LYS A 460 6.76 6.16 28.67
CA LYS A 460 7.94 6.25 27.79
C LYS A 460 7.59 5.67 26.41
N PRO A 461 6.97 6.47 25.52
CA PRO A 461 6.50 5.98 24.24
C PRO A 461 7.63 5.85 23.22
N PHE A 462 7.75 4.64 22.66
CA PHE A 462 8.49 4.34 21.44
C PHE A 462 7.53 4.43 20.25
N CYS A 463 7.57 5.58 19.57
CA CYS A 463 6.72 5.90 18.43
C CYS A 463 7.38 5.39 17.14
N MET A 464 6.84 4.31 16.59
CA MET A 464 7.32 3.66 15.38
C MET A 464 6.61 4.17 14.15
N ILE A 465 7.35 4.83 13.25
CA ILE A 465 6.83 5.36 12.01
C ILE A 465 7.88 5.17 10.91
N PRO A 466 7.52 4.59 9.73
CA PRO A 466 8.43 4.56 8.59
C PRO A 466 8.89 5.96 8.18
N SER A 467 10.16 6.12 7.79
CA SER A 467 10.74 7.42 7.43
C SER A 467 9.92 8.20 6.39
N SER A 468 9.41 7.51 5.36
CA SER A 468 8.57 8.14 4.33
C SER A 468 7.24 8.66 4.88
N PHE A 469 6.63 7.94 5.82
CA PHE A 469 5.35 8.32 6.42
C PHE A 469 5.49 9.37 7.52
N LEU A 470 6.61 9.41 8.24
CA LEU A 470 6.90 10.43 9.26
C LEU A 470 6.84 11.85 8.69
N GLN A 471 7.06 12.02 7.38
CA GLN A 471 6.89 13.30 6.68
C GLN A 471 5.49 13.91 6.88
N ARG A 472 4.44 13.10 7.04
CA ARG A 472 3.07 13.59 7.30
C ARG A 472 2.91 14.19 8.69
N ALA A 473 3.73 13.80 9.65
CA ALA A 473 3.64 14.21 11.05
C ALA A 473 4.70 15.26 11.44
N TYR A 474 5.39 15.86 10.47
CA TYR A 474 6.52 16.75 10.75
C TYR A 474 6.14 17.95 11.64
N ASP A 475 4.96 18.54 11.41
CA ASP A 475 4.45 19.63 12.23
C ASP A 475 4.25 19.20 13.70
N GLN A 476 3.71 18.01 13.92
CA GLN A 476 3.53 17.44 15.27
C GLN A 476 4.88 17.14 15.94
N VAL A 477 5.88 16.68 15.18
CA VAL A 477 7.25 16.51 15.73
C VAL A 477 7.82 17.86 16.17
N VAL A 478 7.66 18.91 15.38
CA VAL A 478 8.17 20.26 15.68
C VAL A 478 7.45 20.86 16.89
N HIS A 479 6.12 20.92 16.83
CA HIS A 479 5.30 21.72 17.75
C HIS A 479 4.88 20.94 19.00
N ASP A 480 4.44 19.70 18.82
CA ASP A 480 3.88 18.92 19.92
C ASP A 480 4.96 18.21 20.71
N VAL A 481 6.16 18.01 20.13
CA VAL A 481 7.24 17.24 20.76
C VAL A 481 8.49 18.10 21.01
N ASP A 482 9.20 18.51 19.95
CA ASP A 482 10.52 19.14 20.07
C ASP A 482 10.46 20.47 20.83
N ARG A 483 9.55 21.37 20.45
CA ARG A 483 9.41 22.67 21.10
C ARG A 483 9.12 22.56 22.60
N GLN A 484 8.40 21.52 23.01
CA GLN A 484 8.02 21.27 24.40
C GLN A 484 9.04 20.39 25.14
N ARG A 485 10.09 19.91 24.45
CA ARG A 485 11.11 18.98 24.97
C ARG A 485 10.50 17.70 25.53
N ILE A 486 9.40 17.23 24.95
CA ILE A 486 8.73 16.02 25.43
C ILE A 486 9.55 14.80 24.98
N PRO A 487 9.87 13.85 25.88
CA PRO A 487 10.76 12.72 25.58
C PRO A 487 10.05 11.59 24.82
N VAL A 488 9.60 11.88 23.60
CA VAL A 488 9.14 10.84 22.66
C VAL A 488 10.36 10.18 22.01
N ARG A 489 10.35 8.84 21.94
CA ARG A 489 11.41 8.05 21.30
C ARG A 489 10.93 7.62 19.92
N PHE A 490 11.38 8.30 18.87
CA PHE A 490 11.01 7.96 17.51
C PHE A 490 11.86 6.82 16.98
N VAL A 491 11.20 5.74 16.56
CA VAL A 491 11.85 4.64 15.87
C VAL A 491 11.52 4.73 14.39
N ILE A 492 12.50 5.18 13.62
CA ILE A 492 12.33 5.51 12.20
C ILE A 492 12.71 4.29 11.37
N THR A 493 11.70 3.50 11.00
CA THR A 493 11.89 2.28 10.21
C THR A 493 11.98 2.60 8.72
N SER A 494 12.44 1.63 7.91
CA SER A 494 12.54 1.75 6.45
C SER A 494 13.26 3.02 5.98
N ALA A 495 14.30 3.43 6.72
CA ALA A 495 14.98 4.68 6.47
C ALA A 495 15.91 4.59 5.25
N GLY A 496 15.91 5.61 4.41
CA GLY A 496 16.73 5.66 3.19
C GLY A 496 16.04 5.02 1.99
N LEU A 497 16.82 4.29 1.18
CA LEU A 497 16.32 3.64 -0.03
C LEU A 497 15.66 2.30 0.33
N VAL A 498 14.42 2.09 -0.14
CA VAL A 498 13.63 0.87 0.14
C VAL A 498 13.58 -0.10 -1.04
N GLY A 499 14.32 0.19 -2.12
CA GLY A 499 14.47 -0.69 -3.28
C GLY A 499 13.19 -0.84 -4.10
N SER A 500 12.68 -2.07 -4.21
CA SER A 500 11.58 -2.46 -5.10
C SER A 500 10.22 -1.85 -4.75
N ASN A 501 10.08 -1.26 -3.56
CA ASN A 501 8.88 -0.51 -3.18
C ASN A 501 8.78 0.85 -3.89
N GLY A 502 9.82 1.28 -4.60
CA GLY A 502 9.80 2.45 -5.45
C GLY A 502 9.98 3.78 -4.70
N PRO A 503 10.08 4.89 -5.44
CA PRO A 503 10.47 6.20 -4.90
C PRO A 503 9.45 6.77 -3.91
N VAL A 504 8.17 6.41 -4.05
CA VAL A 504 7.09 6.87 -3.16
C VAL A 504 7.30 6.38 -1.73
N GLN A 505 7.93 5.21 -1.53
CA GLN A 505 8.13 4.68 -0.17
C GLN A 505 9.54 4.95 0.38
N CYS A 506 10.44 5.54 -0.40
CA CYS A 506 11.78 5.91 0.06
C CYS A 506 11.70 7.01 1.12
N GLY A 507 12.46 6.85 2.18
CA GLY A 507 12.61 7.83 3.26
C GLY A 507 14.01 8.46 3.30
N PRO A 508 14.42 9.24 2.29
CA PRO A 508 15.77 9.82 2.26
C PRO A 508 15.89 11.13 3.05
N PHE A 509 14.79 11.66 3.61
CA PHE A 509 14.72 13.03 4.11
C PHE A 509 14.77 13.17 5.63
N ASP A 510 14.62 12.07 6.38
CA ASP A 510 14.48 12.12 7.84
C ASP A 510 15.70 12.67 8.58
N ILE A 511 16.93 12.42 8.10
CA ILE A 511 18.12 13.06 8.68
C ILE A 511 17.97 14.58 8.64
N THR A 512 17.58 15.14 7.49
CA THR A 512 17.49 16.60 7.31
C THR A 512 16.42 17.20 8.21
N PHE A 513 15.20 16.65 8.19
CA PHE A 513 14.10 17.27 8.92
C PHE A 513 14.16 16.99 10.43
N MET A 514 14.73 15.87 10.88
CA MET A 514 14.89 15.61 12.32
C MET A 514 16.08 16.38 12.91
N SER A 515 17.21 16.47 12.19
CA SER A 515 18.44 17.10 12.73
C SER A 515 18.39 18.62 12.76
N CYS A 516 17.43 19.24 12.07
CA CYS A 516 17.25 20.70 12.12
C CYS A 516 16.48 21.17 13.37
N LEU A 517 15.95 20.24 14.16
CA LEU A 517 15.17 20.55 15.36
C LEU A 517 16.11 20.78 16.56
N PRO A 518 15.89 21.84 17.36
CA PRO A 518 16.86 22.28 18.35
C PRO A 518 17.03 21.35 19.56
N ASN A 519 16.06 20.48 19.88
CA ASN A 519 16.11 19.61 21.05
C ASN A 519 16.19 18.11 20.71
N MET A 520 16.08 17.75 19.43
CA MET A 520 16.07 16.37 18.94
C MET A 520 17.47 15.75 18.95
N ILE A 521 17.62 14.63 19.65
CA ILE A 521 18.77 13.74 19.46
C ILE A 521 18.50 12.86 18.24
N VAL A 522 19.43 12.83 17.27
CA VAL A 522 19.32 11.99 16.07
C VAL A 522 20.45 10.97 16.03
N MET A 523 20.11 9.69 15.96
CA MET A 523 21.08 8.58 15.93
C MET A 523 20.87 7.68 14.70
N ALA A 524 21.95 7.06 14.22
CA ALA A 524 21.91 6.11 13.12
C ALA A 524 22.92 4.99 13.40
N PRO A 525 22.47 3.77 13.73
CA PRO A 525 23.36 2.67 14.08
C PRO A 525 24.10 2.17 12.83
N SER A 526 25.40 1.95 12.98
CA SER A 526 26.24 1.33 11.96
C SER A 526 26.12 -0.20 11.97
N ASP A 527 25.75 -0.79 13.09
CA ASP A 527 25.50 -2.22 13.26
C ASP A 527 24.42 -2.53 14.31
N VAL A 528 24.14 -3.82 14.51
CA VAL A 528 23.11 -4.28 15.46
C VAL A 528 23.48 -4.00 16.92
N ASN A 529 24.77 -3.99 17.28
CA ASN A 529 25.16 -3.69 18.65
C ASN A 529 24.90 -2.21 18.95
N GLU A 530 25.26 -1.32 18.01
CA GLU A 530 24.92 0.09 18.13
C GLU A 530 23.40 0.32 18.17
N LEU A 531 22.61 -0.46 17.43
CA LEU A 531 21.14 -0.37 17.53
C LEU A 531 20.66 -0.69 18.95
N VAL A 532 21.18 -1.75 19.57
CA VAL A 532 20.82 -2.17 20.93
C VAL A 532 21.24 -1.11 21.96
N ASP A 533 22.44 -0.55 21.81
CA ASP A 533 22.93 0.55 22.65
C ASP A 533 22.08 1.81 22.49
N MET A 534 21.65 2.12 21.26
CA MET A 534 20.75 3.23 20.96
C MET A 534 19.35 3.04 21.56
N VAL A 535 18.81 1.82 21.58
CA VAL A 535 17.54 1.51 22.25
C VAL A 535 17.66 1.75 23.76
N SER A 536 18.74 1.27 24.39
CA SER A 536 18.99 1.48 25.81
C SER A 536 19.18 2.97 26.14
N THR A 537 19.93 3.69 25.30
CA THR A 537 20.08 5.15 25.38
C THR A 537 18.73 5.84 25.33
N ALA A 538 17.89 5.48 24.35
CA ALA A 538 16.56 6.05 24.18
C ALA A 538 15.66 5.76 25.39
N ALA A 539 15.73 4.58 26.00
CA ALA A 539 14.97 4.25 27.21
C ALA A 539 15.30 5.18 28.40
N GLN A 540 16.54 5.64 28.49
CA GLN A 540 17.03 6.46 29.61
C GLN A 540 16.85 7.97 29.43
N VAL A 541 16.75 8.48 28.20
CA VAL A 541 16.54 9.91 27.93
C VAL A 541 15.11 10.32 28.28
N ASN A 542 14.95 11.20 29.27
CA ASN A 542 13.64 11.62 29.80
C ASN A 542 13.39 13.14 29.76
N ASP A 543 14.30 13.93 29.19
CA ASP A 543 14.24 15.39 29.23
C ASP A 543 14.12 16.06 27.85
N ARG A 544 14.13 15.28 26.76
CA ARG A 544 14.06 15.74 25.38
C ARG A 544 13.72 14.60 24.42
N PRO A 545 13.24 14.87 23.19
CA PRO A 545 12.99 13.83 22.21
C PRO A 545 14.27 13.25 21.64
N ILE A 546 14.17 11.99 21.21
CA ILE A 546 15.26 11.22 20.63
C ILE A 546 14.73 10.37 19.48
N CYS A 547 15.51 10.25 18.40
CA CYS A 547 15.20 9.35 17.32
C CYS A 547 16.40 8.49 16.93
N PHE A 548 16.09 7.28 16.44
CA PHE A 548 17.06 6.46 15.73
C PHE A 548 16.42 5.86 14.48
N ARG A 549 17.23 5.75 13.44
CA ARG A 549 16.79 5.31 12.11
C ARG A 549 17.50 4.05 11.67
N TYR A 550 16.82 3.13 10.99
CA TYR A 550 17.48 1.98 10.36
C TYR A 550 16.84 1.59 9.02
N PRO A 551 17.65 1.08 8.06
CA PRO A 551 17.17 0.73 6.73
C PRO A 551 16.31 -0.54 6.74
N ARG A 552 15.41 -0.64 5.74
CA ARG A 552 14.54 -1.81 5.56
C ARG A 552 15.36 -3.04 5.20
N GLY A 553 15.03 -4.19 5.80
CA GLY A 553 15.59 -5.48 5.41
C GLY A 553 17.08 -5.64 5.64
N ALA A 554 17.71 -4.74 6.41
CA ALA A 554 19.09 -4.93 6.82
C ALA A 554 19.19 -6.15 7.74
N ILE A 555 20.17 -6.99 7.45
CA ILE A 555 20.39 -8.27 8.12
C ILE A 555 21.51 -8.10 9.16
N SER A 556 21.31 -8.71 10.32
CA SER A 556 22.37 -8.91 11.30
C SER A 556 23.45 -9.80 10.68
N ARG A 557 24.68 -9.29 10.56
CA ARG A 557 25.83 -10.08 10.11
C ARG A 557 26.30 -11.10 11.15
N VAL A 558 25.74 -11.11 12.34
CA VAL A 558 26.29 -11.83 13.49
C VAL A 558 25.24 -12.71 14.17
N ASP A 559 25.57 -13.99 14.33
CA ASP A 559 24.85 -15.00 15.14
C ASP A 559 25.07 -14.77 16.65
N ASN A 560 24.94 -13.52 17.13
CA ASN A 560 25.14 -13.20 18.53
C ASN A 560 23.81 -13.19 19.29
N PHE A 561 23.83 -13.75 20.50
CA PHE A 561 22.82 -13.46 21.52
C PHE A 561 22.77 -11.94 21.72
N ILE A 562 21.57 -11.35 21.66
CA ILE A 562 21.39 -9.93 21.96
C ILE A 562 21.75 -9.71 23.44
N SER A 563 22.82 -8.96 23.67
CA SER A 563 23.23 -8.50 25.00
C SER A 563 22.38 -7.33 25.45
N VAL A 564 22.35 -7.07 26.76
CA VAL A 564 21.79 -5.82 27.31
C VAL A 564 22.58 -4.64 26.74
N GLY A 565 21.89 -3.63 26.23
CA GLY A 565 22.53 -2.45 25.64
C GLY A 565 23.25 -1.59 26.67
N ILE A 566 24.30 -0.91 26.23
CA ILE A 566 25.03 0.06 27.03
C ILE A 566 24.64 1.46 26.54
N PRO A 567 24.02 2.31 27.37
CA PRO A 567 23.69 3.67 26.99
C PRO A 567 24.92 4.45 26.50
N ILE A 568 24.75 5.14 25.38
CA ILE A 568 25.79 5.98 24.79
C ILE A 568 25.88 7.26 25.64
N GLU A 569 26.99 7.42 26.35
CA GLU A 569 27.23 8.64 27.13
C GLU A 569 27.32 9.86 26.20
N SER A 570 26.50 10.88 26.49
CA SER A 570 26.67 12.21 25.90
C SER A 570 27.97 12.82 26.44
N ARG A 571 29.04 12.77 25.67
CA ARG A 571 30.27 13.52 25.95
C ARG A 571 30.09 15.03 25.78
#